data_AF-A0A2G5U9Z5-F1
#
_entry.id   AF-A0A2G5U9Z5-F1
#
_cell.length_a   1.000
_cell.length_b   1.000
_cell.length_c   1.000
_cell.angle_alpha   90.00
_cell.angle_beta   90.00
_cell.angle_gamma   90.00
#
_symmetry.space_group_name_H-M   'P 1'
#
loop_
_entity.id
_entity.type
_entity.pdbx_description
1 polymer ?
#
loop_
_entity_poly.entity_id
_entity_poly.type
_entity_poly.pdbx_seq_one_letter_code
_entity_poly.pdbx_strand_id
1 'polypeptide(L)'
;MNGVEVPPFRNFHEFLLETNRYERPPFNDFKRWNNRIISNLLYFQTNYFVTIIALFLLHTIYSSQDIFIGLIAVVAVIATLIFAVSADANIKKVHN
;
A
#
# COMPACT_ATOMS: atom_id res chain seq x y z
N MET A 1 -13.35 21.38 -29.34
CA MET A 1 -12.66 20.30 -28.62
C MET A 1 -12.94 20.52 -27.15
N ASN A 2 -14.01 19.93 -26.61
CA ASN A 2 -14.30 20.06 -25.18
C ASN A 2 -13.34 19.11 -24.46
N GLY A 3 -12.23 19.66 -24.00
CA GLY A 3 -11.24 18.92 -23.24
C GLY A 3 -11.91 18.26 -22.05
N VAL A 4 -11.55 17.00 -21.80
CA VAL A 4 -11.97 16.31 -20.58
C VAL A 4 -11.34 17.07 -19.42
N GLU A 5 -12.13 17.92 -18.76
CA GLU A 5 -11.70 18.63 -17.57
C GLU A 5 -11.54 17.62 -16.44
N VAL A 6 -10.31 17.48 -15.96
CA VAL A 6 -10.04 16.65 -14.79
C VAL A 6 -10.75 17.30 -13.60
N PRO A 7 -11.56 16.56 -12.81
CA PRO A 7 -12.22 17.13 -11.65
C PRO A 7 -11.17 17.73 -10.70
N PRO A 8 -11.36 18.97 -10.23
CA PRO A 8 -10.39 19.61 -9.36
C PRO A 8 -10.28 18.83 -8.04
N PHE A 9 -9.06 18.79 -7.49
CA PHE A 9 -8.83 18.21 -6.18
C PHE A 9 -9.63 18.98 -5.11
N ARG A 10 -10.36 18.25 -4.27
CA ARG A 10 -11.22 18.83 -3.23
C ARG A 10 -10.52 18.84 -1.89
N ASN A 11 -10.98 19.70 -0.98
CA ASN A 11 -10.40 19.81 0.35
C ASN A 11 -10.47 18.47 1.10
N PHE A 12 -9.40 18.09 1.78
CA PHE A 12 -9.32 16.82 2.52
C PHE A 12 -10.26 16.76 3.73
N HIS A 13 -10.43 17.88 4.45
CA HIS A 13 -11.38 17.97 5.56
C HIS A 13 -12.80 17.71 5.06
N GLU A 14 -13.15 18.30 3.92
CA GLU A 14 -14.41 18.02 3.26
C GLU A 14 -14.45 16.52 2.90
N PHE A 15 -13.44 15.97 2.22
CA PHE A 15 -13.39 14.57 1.78
C PHE A 15 -13.60 13.51 2.89
N LEU A 16 -12.85 13.57 4.00
CA LEU A 16 -12.86 12.52 5.05
C LEU A 16 -13.57 12.90 6.34
N LEU A 17 -13.57 14.17 6.74
CA LEU A 17 -14.04 14.56 8.07
C LEU A 17 -15.50 15.04 8.07
N GLU A 18 -16.09 15.28 6.90
CA GLU A 18 -17.47 15.74 6.80
C GLU A 18 -18.47 14.59 6.91
N THR A 19 -19.37 14.68 7.88
CA THR A 19 -20.24 13.57 8.30
C THR A 19 -21.53 13.44 7.49
N ASN A 20 -21.92 14.48 6.74
CA ASN A 20 -23.21 14.61 6.07
C ASN A 20 -23.44 13.58 4.93
N ARG A 21 -22.40 12.82 4.58
CA ARG A 21 -22.37 11.87 3.45
C ARG A 21 -22.59 10.43 3.89
N TYR A 22 -22.32 10.16 5.17
CA TYR A 22 -22.43 8.85 5.78
C TYR A 22 -23.80 8.64 6.46
N GLU A 23 -24.80 9.44 6.05
CA GLU A 23 -26.17 9.26 6.49
C GLU A 23 -26.66 7.84 6.18
N ARG A 24 -27.50 7.32 7.09
CA ARG A 24 -28.08 5.98 6.96
C ARG A 24 -28.83 5.88 5.63
N PRO A 25 -28.63 4.80 4.85
CA PRO A 25 -29.32 4.63 3.58
C PRO A 25 -30.84 4.70 3.78
N PRO A 26 -31.58 5.46 2.94
CA PRO A 26 -33.03 5.38 2.94
C PRO A 26 -33.45 4.03 2.36
N PHE A 27 -33.83 3.08 3.20
CA PHE A 27 -34.29 1.75 2.79
C PHE A 27 -35.56 1.76 1.93
N ASN A 28 -36.27 2.90 1.89
CA ASN A 28 -37.50 3.08 1.11
C ASN A 28 -37.25 3.71 -0.28
N ASP A 29 -36.05 4.25 -0.55
CA ASP A 29 -35.72 4.90 -1.84
C ASP A 29 -34.28 4.61 -2.27
N PHE A 30 -34.09 3.39 -2.79
CA PHE A 30 -32.81 2.94 -3.33
C PHE A 30 -32.33 3.75 -4.52
N LYS A 31 -33.25 4.32 -5.33
CA LYS A 31 -32.87 5.10 -6.51
C LYS A 31 -32.20 6.41 -6.10
N ARG A 32 -32.78 7.12 -5.14
CA ARG A 32 -32.18 8.33 -4.58
C ARG A 32 -30.86 8.02 -3.88
N TRP A 33 -30.78 6.91 -3.15
CA TRP A 33 -29.55 6.49 -2.50
C TRP A 33 -28.43 6.23 -3.50
N ASN A 34 -28.69 5.48 -4.57
CA ASN A 34 -27.73 5.22 -5.64
C ASN A 34 -27.22 6.52 -6.29
N ASN A 35 -28.12 7.46 -6.57
CA ASN A 35 -27.74 8.76 -7.13
C ASN A 35 -26.85 9.57 -6.18
N ARG A 36 -27.08 9.50 -4.86
CA ARG A 36 -26.19 10.13 -3.86
C ARG A 36 -24.80 9.50 -3.86
N ILE A 37 -24.71 8.17 -3.95
CA ILE A 37 -23.44 7.45 -4.02
C ILE A 37 -22.66 7.88 -5.26
N ILE A 38 -23.28 7.79 -6.45
CA ILE A 38 -22.62 8.13 -7.72
C ILE A 38 -22.17 9.59 -7.73
N SER A 39 -23.02 10.51 -7.24
CA SER A 39 -22.67 11.93 -7.15
C SER A 39 -21.47 12.15 -6.23
N ASN A 40 -21.40 11.50 -5.07
CA ASN A 40 -20.25 11.58 -4.17
C ASN A 40 -18.97 10.97 -4.79
N LEU A 41 -19.09 9.85 -5.52
CA LEU A 41 -17.97 9.21 -6.20
C LEU A 41 -17.37 10.12 -7.27
N LEU A 42 -18.21 10.74 -8.09
CA LEU A 42 -17.77 11.65 -9.15
C LEU A 42 -17.22 12.96 -8.58
N TYR A 43 -17.85 13.51 -7.53
CA TYR A 43 -17.41 14.78 -6.93
C TYR A 43 -16.02 14.69 -6.28
N PHE A 44 -15.69 13.55 -5.64
CA PHE A 44 -14.39 13.30 -4.99
C PHE A 44 -13.46 12.39 -5.79
N GLN A 45 -13.72 12.18 -7.09
CA GLN A 45 -12.99 11.23 -7.93
C GLN A 45 -11.46 11.37 -7.79
N THR A 46 -10.92 12.59 -7.92
CA THR A 46 -9.49 12.87 -7.79
C THR A 46 -8.97 12.55 -6.38
N ASN A 47 -9.74 12.83 -5.33
CA ASN A 47 -9.37 12.50 -3.95
C ASN A 47 -9.32 10.98 -3.72
N TYR A 48 -10.26 10.21 -4.30
CA TYR A 48 -10.22 8.75 -4.25
C TYR A 48 -8.97 8.19 -4.94
N PHE A 49 -8.62 8.68 -6.13
CA PHE A 49 -7.40 8.26 -6.82
C PHE A 49 -6.13 8.55 -5.99
N VAL A 50 -6.02 9.77 -5.47
CA VAL A 50 -4.89 10.15 -4.60
C VAL A 50 -4.81 9.25 -3.37
N THR A 51 -5.94 8.95 -2.73
CA THR A 51 -6.00 8.08 -1.55
C THR A 51 -5.57 6.65 -1.88
N ILE A 52 -6.05 6.09 -2.99
CA ILE A 52 -5.66 4.74 -3.44
C ILE A 52 -4.15 4.69 -3.72
N ILE A 53 -3.60 5.69 -4.42
CA ILE A 53 -2.16 5.77 -4.69
C ILE A 53 -1.38 5.86 -3.38
N ALA A 54 -1.80 6.69 -2.44
CA ALA A 54 -1.15 6.83 -1.14
C ALA A 54 -1.15 5.50 -0.36
N LEU A 55 -2.29 4.82 -0.29
CA LEU A 55 -2.41 3.51 0.36
C LEU A 55 -1.55 2.45 -0.33
N PHE A 56 -1.51 2.45 -1.66
CA PHE A 56 -0.69 1.54 -2.44
C PHE A 56 0.81 1.76 -2.19
N LEU A 57 1.26 3.02 -2.15
CA LEU A 57 2.65 3.36 -1.83
C LEU A 57 3.01 2.95 -0.40
N LEU A 58 2.15 3.24 0.57
CA LEU A 58 2.34 2.82 1.96
C LEU A 58 2.44 1.29 2.08
N HIS A 59 1.53 0.57 1.42
CA HIS A 59 1.55 -0.89 1.39
C HIS A 59 2.81 -1.44 0.73
N THR A 60 3.25 -0.85 -0.38
CA THR A 60 4.46 -1.26 -1.09
C THR A 60 5.71 -1.07 -0.23
N ILE A 61 5.82 0.06 0.49
CA ILE A 61 6.92 0.31 1.43
C ILE A 61 6.90 -0.70 2.57
N TYR A 62 5.71 -1.00 3.12
CA TYR A 62 5.55 -1.97 4.20
C TYR A 62 5.93 -3.40 3.76
N SER A 63 5.39 -3.87 2.63
CA SER A 63 5.68 -5.20 2.10
C SER A 63 7.14 -5.36 1.64
N SER A 64 7.81 -4.28 1.25
CA SER A 64 9.24 -4.31 0.91
C SER A 64 10.14 -4.75 2.09
N GLN A 65 9.66 -4.61 3.33
CA GLN A 65 10.40 -5.07 4.52
C GLN A 65 10.63 -6.59 4.51
N ASP A 66 9.68 -7.37 3.99
CA ASP A 66 9.79 -8.83 3.93
C ASP A 66 10.95 -9.27 3.00
N ILE A 67 11.15 -8.55 1.89
CA ILE A 67 12.26 -8.79 0.95
C ILE A 67 13.60 -8.50 1.63
N PHE A 68 13.67 -7.41 2.40
CA PHE A 68 14.89 -7.02 3.10
C PHE A 68 15.27 -8.02 4.21
N ILE A 69 14.30 -8.49 4.98
CA ILE A 69 14.49 -9.53 6.00
C ILE A 69 14.94 -10.84 5.33
N GLY A 70 14.31 -11.24 4.23
CA GLY A 70 14.70 -12.41 3.46
C GLY A 70 16.15 -12.34 2.95
N LEU A 71 16.57 -11.18 2.46
CA LEU A 71 17.96 -10.95 2.02
C LEU A 71 18.96 -11.11 3.17
N ILE A 72 18.68 -10.50 4.33
CA ILE A 72 19.54 -10.63 5.52
C ILE A 72 19.67 -12.09 5.95
N ALA A 73 18.56 -12.83 5.95
CA ALA A 73 18.56 -14.25 6.31
C ALA A 73 19.45 -15.08 5.37
N VAL A 74 19.34 -14.87 4.05
CA VAL A 74 20.17 -15.56 3.05
C VAL A 74 21.66 -15.25 3.26
N VAL A 75 22.01 -13.97 3.46
CA VAL A 75 23.40 -13.57 3.72
C VAL A 75 23.94 -14.20 4.99
N ALA A 76 23.15 -14.23 6.07
CA ALA A 76 23.53 -14.85 7.33
C ALA A 76 23.81 -16.35 7.16
N VAL A 77 22.92 -17.07 6.46
CA VAL A 77 23.12 -18.50 6.16
C VAL A 77 24.41 -18.73 5.38
N ILE A 78 24.64 -17.96 4.29
CA ILE A 78 25.86 -18.08 3.49
C ILE A 78 27.11 -17.81 4.34
N ALA A 79 27.10 -16.76 5.17
CA ALA A 79 28.22 -16.43 6.04
C ALA A 79 28.54 -17.56 7.04
N THR A 80 27.51 -18.15 7.67
CA THR A 80 27.69 -19.29 8.59
C THR A 80 28.24 -20.53 7.88
N LEU A 81 27.81 -20.81 6.65
CA LEU A 81 28.32 -21.92 5.85
C LEU A 81 29.79 -21.70 5.47
N ILE A 82 30.15 -20.49 5.02
CA ILE A 82 31.56 -20.15 4.71
C ILE A 82 32.42 -20.31 5.96
N PHE A 83 31.95 -19.83 7.12
CA PHE A 83 32.68 -19.95 8.38
C PHE A 83 32.87 -21.42 8.77
N ALA A 84 31.82 -22.24 8.74
CA ALA A 84 31.88 -23.66 9.07
C ALA A 84 32.88 -24.42 8.17
N VAL A 85 32.77 -24.24 6.85
CA VAL A 85 33.69 -24.88 5.88
C VAL A 85 35.13 -24.41 6.07
N SER A 86 35.32 -23.11 6.35
CA SER A 86 36.65 -22.55 6.57
C SER A 86 37.31 -23.06 7.86
N ALA A 87 36.52 -23.29 8.90
CA ALA A 87 36.97 -23.90 10.14
C ALA A 87 37.46 -25.34 9.91
N ASP A 88 36.67 -26.16 9.19
CA ASP A 88 37.04 -27.54 8.87
C ASP A 88 38.30 -27.63 8.00
N ALA A 89 38.45 -26.74 7.02
CA ALA A 89 39.61 -26.68 6.14
C ALA A 89 40.91 -26.34 6.90
N ASN A 90 40.82 -25.50 7.94
CA ASN A 90 41.97 -25.11 8.75
C ASN A 90 42.46 -26.28 9.62
N ILE A 91 41.54 -27.03 10.24
CA ILE A 91 41.89 -28.21 11.06
C ILE A 91 42.63 -29.27 10.23
N LYS A 92 42.19 -29.52 8.99
CA LYS A 92 42.86 -30.50 8.10
C LYS A 92 44.27 -30.10 7.70
N LYS A 93 44.58 -28.79 7.61
CA LYS A 93 45.93 -28.29 7.29
C LYS A 93 46.92 -28.43 8.45
N VAL A 94 46.45 -28.39 9.69
CA VAL A 94 47.32 -28.46 10.88
C VAL A 94 47.79 -29.90 11.18
N HIS A 95 47.06 -30.92 10.69
CA HIS A 95 47.39 -32.34 10.90
C HIS A 95 48.26 -32.96 9.77
N ASN A 96 48.57 -32.21 8.71
CA ASN A 96 49.45 -32.65 7.61
C ASN A 96 50.80 -31.97 7.71
#